data_AF-A0A378F673-F1
#
_entry.id   AF-A0A378F673-F1
#
_cell.length_a   1.000
_cell.length_b   1.000
_cell.length_c   1.000
_cell.angle_alpha   90.00
_cell.angle_beta   90.00
_cell.angle_gamma   90.00
#
_symmetry.space_group_name_H-M   'P 1'
#
loop_
_entity.id
_entity.type
_entity.pdbx_description
1 polymer ?
#
loop_
_entity_poly.entity_id
_entity_poly.type
_entity_poly.pdbx_seq_one_letter_code
_entity_poly.pdbx_strand_id
1 'polypeptide(L)' 'MYVLHHADQPELYHKLPKEPQIDTSISLWKGALKPLAAAGFIATFAGLIYHYIGIGPNKEVDDDEEEHDE' A
#
# COMPACT_ATOMS: atom_id res chain seq x y z
N MET A 1 2.80 20.57 -28.03
CA MET A 1 1.90 20.14 -29.13
C MET A 1 2.68 20.24 -30.43
N TYR A 2 2.57 19.23 -31.30
CA TYR A 2 3.28 19.17 -32.58
C TYR A 2 2.26 19.12 -33.73
N VAL A 3 2.65 19.62 -34.91
CA VAL A 3 1.88 19.46 -36.15
C VAL A 3 2.72 18.61 -37.10
N LEU A 4 2.26 17.40 -37.40
CA LEU A 4 2.99 16.41 -38.21
C LEU A 4 2.40 16.32 -39.60
N HIS A 5 3.25 16.06 -40.60
CA HIS A 5 2.78 15.84 -41.98
C HIS A 5 2.13 14.45 -42.13
N HIS A 6 2.62 13.47 -41.37
CA HIS A 6 2.08 12.10 -41.31
C HIS A 6 1.61 11.81 -39.87
N ALA A 7 0.54 12.48 -39.44
CA ALA A 7 0.03 12.35 -38.07
C ALA A 7 -0.52 10.94 -37.74
N ASP A 8 -0.84 10.15 -38.77
CA ASP A 8 -1.25 8.75 -38.69
C ASP A 8 -0.08 7.78 -38.44
N GLN A 9 1.15 8.23 -38.71
CA GLN A 9 2.41 7.49 -38.58
C GLN A 9 3.47 8.31 -37.80
N PRO A 10 3.19 8.69 -36.54
CA PRO A 10 4.10 9.50 -35.74
C PRO A 10 5.46 8.83 -35.51
N GLU A 11 5.54 7.49 -35.56
CA GLU A 11 6.78 6.74 -35.35
C GLU A 11 7.88 7.08 -36.37
N LEU A 12 7.52 7.61 -37.55
CA LEU A 12 8.46 8.12 -38.55
C LEU A 12 9.32 9.28 -38.01
N TYR A 13 8.81 10.01 -37.01
CA TYR A 13 9.48 11.13 -36.37
C TYR A 13 10.25 10.65 -35.12
N HIS A 14 11.40 10.00 -35.33
CA HIS A 14 12.28 9.52 -34.24
C HIS A 14 11.58 8.60 -33.22
N LYS A 15 10.73 7.67 -33.68
CA LYS A 15 9.98 6.73 -32.83
C LYS A 15 9.04 7.41 -31.83
N LEU A 16 8.46 8.55 -32.21
CA LEU A 16 7.40 9.18 -31.42
C LEU A 16 6.23 8.19 -31.27
N PRO A 17 5.78 7.86 -30.04
CA PRO A 17 4.68 6.92 -29.85
C PRO A 17 3.36 7.46 -30.40
N LYS A 18 2.56 6.60 -31.06
CA LYS A 18 1.25 6.96 -31.60
C LYS A 18 0.18 7.22 -30.55
N GLU A 19 0.17 6.43 -29.49
CA GLU A 19 -0.78 6.58 -28.38
C GLU A 19 -0.02 6.41 -27.05
N PRO A 20 0.78 7.41 -26.65
CA PRO A 20 1.51 7.34 -25.40
C PRO A 20 0.53 7.36 -24.23
N GLN A 21 0.64 6.36 -23.36
CA GLN A 21 -0.15 6.23 -22.13
C GLN A 21 0.78 6.00 -20.94
N ILE A 22 0.27 6.26 -19.74
CA ILE A 22 0.98 5.88 -18.51
C ILE A 22 1.00 4.36 -18.43
N ASP A 23 2.17 3.80 -18.16
CA ASP A 23 2.32 2.35 -17.97
C ASP A 23 1.39 1.82 -16.85
N THR A 24 0.85 0.62 -17.05
CA THR A 24 -0.12 0.00 -16.13
C THR A 24 0.47 -0.21 -14.74
N SER A 25 1.74 -0.59 -14.62
CA SER A 25 2.40 -0.82 -13.33
C SER A 25 2.54 0.49 -12.53
N ILE A 26 2.86 1.59 -13.22
CA ILE A 26 2.96 2.92 -12.62
C ILE A 26 1.59 3.40 -12.14
N SER A 27 0.55 3.18 -12.94
CA SER A 27 -0.82 3.53 -12.58
C SER A 27 -1.30 2.75 -11.36
N LEU A 28 -0.97 1.46 -11.25
CA LEU A 28 -1.30 0.63 -10.10
C LEU A 28 -0.57 1.08 -8.83
N TRP A 29 0.75 1.26 -8.90
CA TRP A 29 1.58 1.67 -7.76
C TRP A 29 1.19 3.06 -7.23
N LYS A 30 0.98 4.02 -8.14
CA LYS A 30 0.63 5.39 -7.74
C LYS A 30 -0.86 5.56 -7.42
N GLY A 31 -1.70 4.65 -7.90
CA GLY A 31 -3.14 4.62 -7.70
C GLY A 31 -3.54 3.67 -6.57
N ALA A 32 -4.20 2.56 -6.92
CA ALA A 32 -4.91 1.70 -5.99
C ALA A 32 -4.05 1.15 -4.84
N LEU A 33 -2.75 0.92 -5.06
CA LEU A 33 -1.89 0.33 -4.03
C LEU A 33 -1.73 1.25 -2.81
N LYS A 34 -1.77 2.58 -2.97
CA LYS A 34 -1.61 3.53 -1.87
C LYS A 34 -2.76 3.49 -0.85
N PRO A 35 -4.04 3.70 -1.24
CA PRO A 35 -5.13 3.63 -0.28
C PRO A 35 -5.30 2.22 0.29
N LEU A 36 -5.03 1.16 -0.48
CA LEU A 36 -5.04 -0.22 0.03
C LEU A 36 -3.98 -0.42 1.12
N ALA A 37 -2.74 0.05 0.88
CA ALA A 37 -1.68 -0.01 1.89
C ALA A 37 -2.05 0.81 3.14
N ALA A 38 -2.58 2.03 2.96
CA ALA A 38 -3.02 2.87 4.09
C ALA A 38 -4.11 2.20 4.92
N ALA A 39 -5.12 1.61 4.27
CA ALA A 39 -6.16 0.85 4.93
C ALA A 39 -5.59 -0.37 5.67
N GLY A 40 -4.66 -1.09 5.04
CA GLY A 40 -3.94 -2.21 5.66
C GLY A 40 -3.19 -1.78 6.93
N PHE A 41 -2.44 -0.68 6.88
CA PHE A 41 -1.75 -0.14 8.06
C PHE A 41 -2.73 0.20 9.19
N ILE A 42 -3.81 0.92 8.89
CA ILE A 42 -4.81 1.28 9.90
C ILE A 42 -5.41 0.02 10.53
N ALA A 43 -5.80 -0.95 9.71
CA ALA A 43 -6.38 -2.21 10.18
C ALA A 43 -5.40 -3.00 11.05
N THR A 44 -4.12 -3.08 10.65
CA THR A 44 -3.07 -3.75 11.43
C THR A 44 -2.86 -3.06 12.78
N PHE A 45 -2.69 -1.74 12.80
CA PHE A 45 -2.50 -1.01 14.05
C PHE A 45 -3.71 -1.14 14.98
N ALA A 46 -4.93 -0.99 14.45
CA ALA A 46 -6.14 -1.22 15.21
C ALA A 46 -6.16 -2.64 15.78
N GLY A 47 -5.93 -3.66 14.94
CA GLY A 47 -5.90 -5.06 15.36
C GLY A 47 -4.90 -5.32 16.48
N LEU A 48 -3.67 -4.79 16.37
CA LEU A 48 -2.64 -4.94 17.41
C LEU A 48 -3.04 -4.26 18.72
N ILE A 49 -3.57 -3.03 18.65
CA ILE A 49 -4.01 -2.28 19.84
C ILE A 49 -5.15 -3.02 20.54
N TYR A 50 -6.18 -3.42 19.81
CA TYR A 50 -7.33 -4.14 20.38
C TYR A 50 -6.94 -5.52 20.90
N HIS A 51 -6.04 -6.23 20.22
CA HIS A 51 -5.51 -7.51 20.68
C HIS A 51 -4.80 -7.35 22.03
N TYR A 52 -3.91 -6.36 22.16
CA TYR A 52 -3.17 -6.13 23.39
C TYR A 52 -4.10 -5.71 24.55
N ILE A 53 -5.06 -4.82 24.31
CA ILE A 53 -6.03 -4.42 25.34
C ILE A 53 -6.92 -5.61 25.77
N GLY A 54 -7.36 -6.42 24.81
CA GLY A 54 -8.31 -7.50 25.08
C GLY A 54 -7.69 -8.76 25.71
N ILE A 55 -6.44 -9.08 25.39
CA ILE A 55 -5.77 -10.29 25.86
C ILE A 55 -4.74 -9.98 26.95
N GLY A 56 -4.10 -8.82 26.88
CA GLY A 56 -3.01 -8.46 27.78
C GLY A 56 -1.64 -8.97 27.32
N PRO A 57 -0.58 -8.59 28.05
CA PRO A 57 0.78 -9.04 27.77
C PRO A 57 0.94 -10.53 28.05
N ASN A 58 1.77 -11.21 27.25
CA ASN A 58 2.25 -12.54 27.61
C ASN A 58 3.38 -12.40 28.63
N LYS A 59 3.08 -12.62 29.91
CA LYS A 59 4.07 -12.61 30.98
C LYS A 59 4.64 -14.01 31.22
N GLU A 60 5.87 -14.05 31.71
CA GLU A 60 6.39 -15.24 32.37
C GLU A 60 5.60 -15.45 33.67
N VAL A 61 5.34 -16.71 34.03
CA VAL A 61 4.75 -17.02 35.34
C VAL A 61 5.89 -16.90 36.35
N ASP A 62 5.95 -15.79 37.08
CA ASP A 62 6.72 -15.74 38.32
C ASP A 62 5.86 -16.39 39.42
N ASP A 63 6.41 -17.37 40.13
CA ASP A 63 5.75 -18.11 41.23
C ASP A 63 5.23 -17.17 42.36
N ASP A 64 5.59 -15.89 42.33
CA ASP A 64 5.24 -14.88 43.34
C ASP A 64 3.99 -14.04 42.99
N GLU A 65 3.43 -14.11 41.77
CA GLU A 65 2.22 -13.35 41.38
C GLU A 65 0.90 -14.04 41.80
N GLU A 66 0.91 -15.28 42.34
CA GLU A 66 -0.30 -15.97 42.83
C GLU A 66 -0.70 -15.61 44.28
N GLU A 67 0.14 -14.91 45.05
CA GLU A 67 -0.12 -14.66 46.49
C GLU A 67 -0.88 -13.34 46.78
N HIS A 68 -1.34 -12.62 45.74
CA HIS A 68 -1.92 -11.27 45.89
C HIS A 68 -3.36 -11.10 45.35
N ASP A 69 -4.06 -12.20 45.12
CA ASP A 69 -5.51 -12.24 44.83
C ASP A 69 -6.28 -13.05 45.91
N GLU A 70 -6.18 -12.63 47.18
CA GLU A 70 -7.21 -12.85 48.22
C GLU A 70 -7.71 -11.51 48.80
#